data_AF-A0AAU9VD95-F1
#
_entry.id   AF-A0AAU9VD95-F1
#
_cell.length_a   1.000
_cell.length_b   1.000
_cell.length_c   1.000
_cell.angle_alpha   90.00
_cell.angle_beta   90.00
_cell.angle_gamma   90.00
#
_symmetry.space_group_name_H-M   'P 1'
#
loop_
_entity.id
_entity.type
_entity.pdbx_description
1 polymer ?
#
loop_
_entity_poly.entity_id
_entity_poly.type
_entity_poly.pdbx_seq_one_letter_code
_entity_poly.pdbx_strand_id
1 'polypeptide(L)'
;MPGEVFKCGYCINMAGVEEGEIPKDFMEYDFAEDALDFEIQLAEARDIKFTQTLKEPLSIGSHILCTGTPSDDLPWFAVNIGCGDTESGRGDIAVHFNVRLPQCYVVRNTRRHDKWGTEETTAYRLFPFKINQPFSIEVLVDEKETLWAVDGEHYCSFAHRNPSALNAEWIQVTGVRDATLNIQKTDVYPTLAPVPLEIPMKPTLSAPVEDEPNWRPNVIATLPNGIPEGYQVVITGRLRPLLHSFTLDLMDEAREWPRPNILAHVSLRAHAEPSQARQLVVLNAWLGAWGPERRQRSARLVPGAMTTLRIVRGAGEWLVFADDVLVGELEARAAAAGVRALRLRGDLYPRRLLLCPAAVTPTTPTTPTGDHGQLHA
;
A
#
# COMPACT_ATOMS: atom_id res chain seq x y z
N MET A 1 -72.88 9.70 -6.60
CA MET A 1 -71.73 10.22 -7.37
C MET A 1 -70.74 9.08 -7.52
N PRO A 2 -70.35 8.69 -8.74
CA PRO A 2 -69.44 7.58 -8.96
C PRO A 2 -68.00 8.02 -8.66
N GLY A 3 -67.20 7.05 -8.20
CA GLY A 3 -65.98 7.26 -7.41
C GLY A 3 -64.79 7.89 -8.14
N GLU A 4 -63.99 8.60 -7.35
CA GLU A 4 -62.63 8.99 -7.71
C GLU A 4 -61.79 7.73 -7.93
N VAL A 5 -61.39 7.53 -9.17
CA VAL A 5 -60.36 6.56 -9.53
C VAL A 5 -59.03 7.13 -9.04
N PHE A 6 -58.46 6.54 -8.00
CA PHE A 6 -57.08 6.80 -7.60
C PHE A 6 -56.16 6.54 -8.80
N LYS A 7 -55.60 7.60 -9.38
CA LYS A 7 -54.48 7.47 -10.31
C LYS A 7 -53.23 7.14 -9.51
N CYS A 8 -52.77 5.91 -9.66
CA CYS A 8 -51.43 5.49 -9.27
C CYS A 8 -50.39 6.38 -9.99
N GLY A 9 -49.60 7.14 -9.21
CA GLY A 9 -48.54 8.03 -9.74
C GLY A 9 -47.36 7.32 -10.39
N TYR A 10 -47.37 5.98 -10.39
CA TYR A 10 -46.33 5.11 -10.96
C TYR A 10 -46.83 4.30 -12.17
N CYS A 11 -48.06 4.53 -12.62
CA CYS A 11 -48.67 3.71 -13.66
C CYS A 11 -48.44 4.35 -15.03
N ILE A 12 -47.64 3.67 -15.86
CA ILE A 12 -47.21 4.15 -17.18
C ILE A 12 -48.40 4.20 -18.13
N ASN A 13 -48.54 5.33 -18.84
CA ASN A 13 -49.63 5.57 -19.77
C ASN A 13 -49.29 4.97 -21.15
N MET A 14 -50.06 3.97 -21.59
CA MET A 14 -49.85 3.26 -22.85
C MET A 14 -50.65 3.84 -24.03
N ALA A 15 -51.25 5.02 -23.87
CA ALA A 15 -52.02 5.66 -24.93
C ALA A 15 -51.10 6.13 -26.06
N GLY A 16 -51.17 5.47 -27.22
CA GLY A 16 -50.45 5.88 -28.45
C GLY A 16 -49.17 5.08 -28.77
N VAL A 17 -48.98 3.90 -28.17
CA VAL A 17 -47.83 3.02 -28.44
C VAL A 17 -48.24 1.91 -29.41
N GLU A 18 -47.59 1.80 -30.56
CA GLU A 18 -47.86 0.74 -31.55
C GLU A 18 -47.18 -0.59 -31.17
N GLU A 19 -47.72 -1.71 -31.69
CA GLU A 19 -47.26 -3.05 -31.34
C GLU A 19 -45.84 -3.31 -31.88
N GLY A 20 -44.87 -3.36 -30.97
CA GLY A 20 -43.44 -3.48 -31.28
C GLY A 20 -42.59 -2.26 -30.90
N GLU A 21 -43.19 -1.17 -30.43
CA GLU A 21 -42.47 0.01 -29.94
C GLU A 21 -42.47 0.12 -28.40
N ILE A 22 -41.35 0.58 -27.84
CA ILE A 22 -41.19 0.81 -26.40
C ILE A 22 -41.67 2.24 -26.09
N PRO A 23 -42.54 2.46 -25.08
CA PRO A 23 -42.98 3.80 -24.70
C PRO A 23 -41.76 4.68 -24.34
N LYS A 24 -41.71 5.94 -24.81
CA LYS A 24 -40.57 6.84 -24.56
C LYS A 24 -40.29 7.04 -23.07
N ASP A 25 -41.34 7.13 -22.25
CA ASP A 25 -41.23 7.24 -20.80
C ASP A 25 -40.58 6.00 -20.16
N PHE A 26 -40.58 4.85 -20.84
CA PHE A 26 -39.92 3.61 -20.39
C PHE A 26 -38.43 3.57 -20.78
N MET A 27 -38.00 4.34 -21.79
CA MET A 27 -36.58 4.48 -22.14
C MET A 27 -35.87 5.55 -21.31
N GLU A 28 -36.62 6.50 -20.73
CA GLU A 28 -36.08 7.58 -19.88
C GLU A 28 -36.27 7.31 -18.37
N TYR A 29 -36.81 6.16 -17.98
CA TYR A 29 -36.96 5.76 -16.57
C TYR A 29 -35.74 4.95 -16.11
N ASP A 30 -34.83 5.57 -15.36
CA ASP A 30 -33.65 4.89 -14.81
C ASP A 30 -33.98 4.26 -13.45
N PHE A 31 -34.39 2.99 -13.47
CA PHE A 31 -34.72 2.21 -12.28
C PHE A 31 -33.55 2.04 -11.29
N ALA A 32 -32.30 2.31 -11.69
CA ALA A 32 -31.12 2.22 -10.83
C ALA A 32 -30.79 3.54 -10.11
N GLU A 33 -31.13 4.68 -10.73
CA GLU A 33 -30.85 6.01 -10.19
C GLU A 33 -31.82 6.35 -9.05
N ASP A 34 -33.12 6.09 -9.24
CA ASP A 34 -34.15 6.34 -8.22
C ASP A 34 -34.06 5.38 -7.01
N ALA A 35 -33.58 4.15 -7.20
CA ALA A 35 -33.36 3.21 -6.09
C ALA A 35 -32.13 3.58 -5.24
N LEU A 36 -31.08 4.11 -5.88
CA LEU A 36 -29.89 4.62 -5.20
C LEU A 36 -30.20 5.92 -4.46
N ASP A 37 -30.99 6.82 -5.05
CA ASP A 37 -31.40 8.07 -4.41
C ASP A 37 -32.37 7.84 -3.23
N PHE A 38 -33.26 6.84 -3.29
CA PHE A 38 -34.17 6.51 -2.18
C PHE A 38 -33.44 5.81 -1.01
N GLU A 39 -32.42 4.98 -1.26
CA GLU A 39 -31.56 4.42 -0.22
C GLU A 39 -30.57 5.44 0.37
N ILE A 40 -30.07 6.39 -0.44
CA ILE A 40 -29.27 7.53 0.02
C ILE A 40 -30.11 8.44 0.94
N GLN A 41 -31.37 8.75 0.57
CA GLN A 41 -32.26 9.55 1.41
C GLN A 41 -32.73 8.83 2.70
N LEU A 42 -32.82 7.50 2.70
CA LEU A 42 -33.12 6.70 3.91
C LEU A 42 -31.90 6.55 4.84
N ALA A 43 -30.68 6.51 4.29
CA ALA A 43 -29.42 6.55 5.03
C ALA A 43 -29.14 7.93 5.67
N GLU A 44 -29.56 9.01 5.00
CA GLU A 44 -29.41 10.39 5.46
C GLU A 44 -30.16 10.73 6.78
N ALA A 45 -31.01 9.83 7.29
CA ALA A 45 -31.81 10.10 8.50
C ALA A 45 -31.30 9.43 9.79
N ARG A 46 -30.26 8.58 9.78
CA ARG A 46 -29.68 7.96 11.00
C ARG A 46 -28.17 7.70 10.92
N ASP A 47 -27.41 8.72 10.55
CA ASP A 47 -25.95 8.66 10.62
C ASP A 47 -25.47 8.46 12.06
N ILE A 48 -24.75 7.36 12.31
CA ILE A 48 -23.93 7.24 13.52
C ILE A 48 -22.69 8.10 13.28
N LYS A 49 -22.81 9.37 13.70
CA LYS A 49 -21.76 10.39 13.59
C LYS A 49 -21.19 10.65 14.97
N PHE A 50 -19.91 10.32 15.13
CA PHE A 50 -19.12 10.71 16.28
C PHE A 50 -18.13 11.79 15.84
N THR A 51 -18.19 12.98 16.45
CA THR A 51 -17.24 14.08 16.16
C THR A 51 -16.55 14.48 17.45
N GLN A 52 -15.22 14.55 17.40
CA GLN A 52 -14.38 15.03 18.50
C GLN A 52 -13.65 16.30 18.06
N THR A 53 -13.94 17.42 18.74
CA THR A 53 -13.15 18.64 18.61
C THR A 53 -11.78 18.45 19.27
N LEU A 54 -10.74 18.88 18.57
CA LEU A 54 -9.37 18.85 19.05
C LEU A 54 -9.13 20.04 19.98
N LYS A 55 -8.60 19.76 21.18
CA LYS A 55 -8.19 20.82 22.13
C LYS A 55 -6.90 21.49 21.69
N GLU A 56 -6.04 20.73 21.03
CA GLU A 56 -4.75 21.15 20.51
C GLU A 56 -4.63 20.67 19.06
N PRO A 57 -3.96 21.43 18.18
CA PRO A 57 -3.77 21.03 16.80
C PRO A 57 -2.93 19.74 16.71
N LEU A 58 -3.19 18.96 15.66
CA LEU A 58 -2.35 17.80 15.35
C LEU A 58 -0.94 18.28 14.99
N SER A 59 0.06 17.50 15.40
CA SER A 59 1.47 17.78 15.10
C SER A 59 2.18 16.47 14.76
N ILE A 60 3.40 16.55 14.24
CA ILE A 60 4.19 15.36 13.88
C ILE A 60 4.24 14.37 15.06
N GLY A 61 3.97 13.10 14.79
CA GLY A 61 3.88 12.04 15.80
C GLY A 61 2.53 11.97 16.53
N SER A 62 1.55 12.81 16.16
CA SER A 62 0.16 12.61 16.61
C SER A 62 -0.38 11.31 16.02
N HIS A 63 -0.87 10.44 16.90
CA HIS A 63 -1.39 9.12 16.63
C HIS A 63 -2.86 9.07 17.02
N ILE A 64 -3.70 8.75 16.04
CA ILE A 64 -5.14 8.63 16.20
C ILE A 64 -5.48 7.14 16.06
N LEU A 65 -6.00 6.54 17.12
CA LEU A 65 -6.53 5.18 17.10
C LEU A 65 -8.05 5.24 17.06
N CYS A 66 -8.62 4.79 15.96
CA CYS A 66 -10.06 4.63 15.78
C CYS A 66 -10.39 3.14 15.78
N THR A 67 -11.34 2.71 16.60
CA THR A 67 -11.92 1.36 16.50
C THR A 67 -13.41 1.46 16.26
N GLY A 68 -13.99 0.38 15.76
CA GLY A 68 -15.44 0.23 15.67
C GLY A 68 -15.82 -0.89 14.72
N THR A 69 -17.11 -1.05 14.49
CA THR A 69 -17.68 -2.07 13.61
C THR A 69 -18.45 -1.38 12.48
N PRO A 70 -18.18 -1.69 11.19
CA PRO A 70 -18.93 -1.09 10.10
C PRO A 70 -20.43 -1.34 10.28
N SER A 71 -21.24 -0.31 10.06
CA SER A 71 -22.70 -0.47 10.14
C SER A 71 -23.19 -1.37 9.01
N ASP A 72 -24.31 -2.06 9.25
CA ASP A 72 -24.99 -2.92 8.28
C ASP A 72 -25.95 -2.08 7.43
N ASP A 73 -26.34 -0.92 7.95
CA ASP A 73 -27.30 -0.01 7.33
C ASP A 73 -26.63 0.87 6.26
N LEU A 74 -25.30 0.93 6.23
CA LEU A 74 -24.54 1.83 5.37
C LEU A 74 -23.53 1.04 4.54
N PRO A 75 -23.47 1.24 3.21
CA PRO A 75 -22.49 0.58 2.34
C PRO A 75 -21.09 1.19 2.48
N TRP A 76 -20.89 2.14 3.39
CA TRP A 76 -19.64 2.85 3.58
C TRP A 76 -19.48 3.32 5.02
N PHE A 77 -18.25 3.65 5.36
CA PHE A 77 -17.94 4.42 6.55
C PHE A 77 -16.76 5.35 6.27
N ALA A 78 -16.56 6.38 7.09
CA ALA A 78 -15.45 7.30 6.90
C ALA A 78 -14.83 7.79 8.21
N VAL A 79 -13.52 8.02 8.15
CA VAL A 79 -12.75 8.78 9.14
C VAL A 79 -12.31 10.07 8.48
N ASN A 80 -12.79 11.19 9.00
CA ASN A 80 -12.54 12.53 8.50
C ASN A 80 -11.66 13.30 9.48
N ILE A 81 -10.62 13.94 8.96
CA ILE A 81 -9.80 14.92 9.68
C ILE A 81 -10.02 16.26 8.99
N GLY A 82 -10.51 17.26 9.71
CA GLY A 82 -10.93 18.52 9.10
C GLY A 82 -10.75 19.73 9.99
N CYS A 83 -11.06 20.89 9.41
CA CYS A 83 -10.95 22.20 10.03
C CYS A 83 -12.13 23.09 9.65
N GLY A 84 -12.38 24.13 10.44
CA GLY A 84 -13.56 24.97 10.31
C GLY A 84 -14.77 24.35 10.99
N ASP A 85 -15.88 25.08 10.94
CA ASP A 85 -17.08 24.74 11.68
C ASP A 85 -17.86 23.59 11.03
N THR A 86 -17.98 22.48 11.77
CA THR A 86 -18.74 21.29 11.37
C THR A 86 -20.24 21.49 11.39
N GLU A 87 -20.76 22.43 12.20
CA GLU A 87 -22.20 22.63 12.40
C GLU A 87 -22.80 23.53 11.30
N SER A 88 -22.05 24.53 10.83
CA SER A 88 -22.50 25.37 9.70
C SER A 88 -22.37 24.71 8.32
N GLY A 89 -21.87 23.46 8.26
CA GLY A 89 -21.65 22.73 7.02
C GLY A 89 -20.47 23.25 6.17
N ARG A 90 -19.77 24.29 6.65
CA ARG A 90 -18.67 24.96 5.93
C ARG A 90 -17.28 24.43 6.28
N GLY A 91 -17.20 23.35 7.06
CA GLY A 91 -15.94 22.70 7.43
C GLY A 91 -15.26 22.04 6.24
N ASP A 92 -13.97 22.34 6.06
CA ASP A 92 -13.12 21.66 5.08
C ASP A 92 -12.63 20.33 5.65
N ILE A 93 -12.40 19.35 4.78
CA ILE A 93 -11.87 18.04 5.13
C ILE A 93 -10.45 17.94 4.59
N ALA A 94 -9.46 18.02 5.48
CA ALA A 94 -8.05 17.86 5.13
C ALA A 94 -7.77 16.44 4.62
N VAL A 95 -8.30 15.44 5.32
CA VAL A 95 -8.19 14.03 4.93
C VAL A 95 -9.53 13.33 5.13
N HIS A 96 -10.10 12.87 4.03
CA HIS A 96 -11.25 11.98 3.99
C HIS A 96 -10.75 10.57 3.73
N PHE A 97 -10.89 9.66 4.68
CA PHE A 97 -10.61 8.24 4.48
C PHE A 97 -11.94 7.49 4.44
N ASN A 98 -12.40 7.11 3.25
CA ASN A 98 -13.71 6.53 3.03
C ASN A 98 -13.61 5.09 2.54
N VAL A 99 -14.14 4.20 3.35
CA VAL A 99 -14.21 2.77 3.05
C VAL A 99 -15.53 2.51 2.34
N ARG A 100 -15.45 2.01 1.10
CA ARG A 100 -16.62 1.62 0.30
C ARG A 100 -16.71 0.09 0.27
N LEU A 101 -17.63 -0.46 1.05
CA LEU A 101 -17.71 -1.91 1.30
C LEU A 101 -18.10 -2.71 0.05
N PRO A 102 -19.14 -2.34 -0.74
CA PRO A 102 -19.53 -3.12 -1.92
C PRO A 102 -18.43 -3.22 -2.97
N GLN A 103 -17.67 -2.14 -3.16
CA GLN A 103 -16.59 -2.11 -4.15
C GLN A 103 -15.23 -2.55 -3.59
N CYS A 104 -15.13 -2.80 -2.28
CA CYS A 104 -13.93 -3.28 -1.60
C CYS A 104 -12.69 -2.40 -1.87
N TYR A 105 -12.84 -1.08 -1.78
CA TYR A 105 -11.71 -0.15 -1.81
C TYR A 105 -11.88 1.01 -0.85
N VAL A 106 -10.77 1.73 -0.65
CA VAL A 106 -10.72 2.91 0.21
C VAL A 106 -10.33 4.11 -0.62
N VAL A 107 -11.13 5.17 -0.55
CA VAL A 107 -10.83 6.47 -1.13
C VAL A 107 -10.15 7.34 -0.09
N ARG A 108 -9.06 7.99 -0.49
CA ARG A 108 -8.55 9.17 0.19
C ARG A 108 -8.73 10.41 -0.66
N ASN A 109 -9.19 11.49 -0.04
CA ASN A 109 -9.31 12.78 -0.72
C ASN A 109 -9.27 13.95 0.27
N THR A 110 -9.27 15.15 -0.26
CA THR A 110 -9.41 16.42 0.48
C THR A 110 -10.62 17.14 -0.08
N ARG A 111 -11.44 17.73 0.79
CA ARG A 111 -12.58 18.59 0.42
C ARG A 111 -12.27 20.00 0.88
N ARG A 112 -12.23 20.95 -0.04
CA ARG A 112 -11.99 22.37 0.26
C ARG A 112 -13.04 23.24 -0.40
N HIS A 113 -13.68 24.11 0.37
CA HIS A 113 -14.80 24.95 -0.06
C HIS A 113 -15.88 24.13 -0.78
N ASP A 114 -16.31 23.03 -0.16
CA ASP A 114 -17.28 22.06 -0.69
C ASP A 114 -16.90 21.41 -2.03
N LYS A 115 -15.63 21.46 -2.43
CA LYS A 115 -15.12 20.80 -3.64
C LYS A 115 -14.14 19.70 -3.28
N TRP A 116 -14.43 18.50 -3.78
CA TRP A 116 -13.52 17.36 -3.71
C TRP A 116 -12.34 17.53 -4.66
N GLY A 117 -11.14 17.16 -4.21
CA GLY A 117 -9.96 17.05 -5.06
C GLY A 117 -9.91 15.73 -5.83
N THR A 118 -8.72 15.37 -6.29
CA THR A 118 -8.47 14.09 -6.96
C THR A 118 -8.46 12.93 -5.96
N GLU A 119 -9.28 11.91 -6.19
CA GLU A 119 -9.32 10.70 -5.37
C GLU A 119 -8.02 9.87 -5.47
N GLU A 120 -7.61 9.27 -4.35
CA GLU A 120 -6.53 8.28 -4.28
C GLU A 120 -7.06 6.93 -3.76
N THR A 121 -6.98 5.88 -4.57
CA THR A 121 -7.54 4.54 -4.26
C THR A 121 -6.50 3.44 -4.07
N THR A 122 -5.24 3.70 -4.42
CA THR A 122 -4.15 2.71 -4.30
C THR A 122 -3.81 2.39 -2.85
N ALA A 123 -3.89 1.13 -2.45
CA ALA A 123 -3.44 0.63 -1.16
C ALA A 123 -2.31 -0.38 -1.33
N TYR A 124 -1.50 -0.56 -0.28
CA TYR A 124 -0.43 -1.55 -0.31
C TYR A 124 -0.98 -2.97 -0.20
N ARG A 125 -2.02 -3.19 0.62
CA ARG A 125 -2.61 -4.51 0.90
C ARG A 125 -4.04 -4.64 0.39
N LEU A 126 -4.57 -5.87 0.47
CA LEU A 126 -5.95 -6.17 0.13
C LEU A 126 -6.93 -5.49 1.08
N PHE A 127 -8.16 -5.28 0.62
CA PHE A 127 -9.23 -4.67 1.39
C PHE A 127 -9.51 -5.46 2.69
N PRO A 128 -9.36 -4.84 3.87
CA PRO A 128 -9.40 -5.57 5.13
C PRO A 128 -10.75 -5.53 5.85
N PHE A 129 -11.66 -4.65 5.43
CA PHE A 129 -12.90 -4.42 6.15
C PHE A 129 -13.99 -5.41 5.75
N LYS A 130 -14.81 -5.81 6.73
CA LYS A 130 -16.00 -6.64 6.52
C LYS A 130 -17.15 -6.09 7.36
N ILE A 131 -18.36 -6.21 6.83
CA ILE A 131 -19.58 -5.91 7.59
C ILE A 131 -19.61 -6.77 8.86
N ASN A 132 -20.08 -6.20 9.97
CA ASN A 132 -20.15 -6.87 11.28
C ASN A 132 -18.83 -7.35 11.89
N GLN A 133 -17.68 -7.00 11.31
CA GLN A 133 -16.38 -7.31 11.89
C GLN A 133 -15.75 -6.04 12.47
N PRO A 134 -15.32 -6.05 13.75
CA PRO A 134 -14.61 -4.92 14.32
C PRO A 134 -13.28 -4.71 13.60
N PHE A 135 -12.87 -3.45 13.48
CA PHE A 135 -11.58 -3.04 12.96
C PHE A 135 -10.85 -2.11 13.93
N SER A 136 -9.55 -1.96 13.70
CA SER A 136 -8.72 -0.89 14.24
C SER A 136 -8.04 -0.12 13.11
N ILE A 137 -8.20 1.20 13.09
CA ILE A 137 -7.51 2.11 12.19
C ILE A 137 -6.55 2.98 13.01
N GLU A 138 -5.28 2.96 12.65
CA GLU A 138 -4.27 3.87 13.20
C GLU A 138 -3.93 4.92 12.15
N VAL A 139 -3.99 6.19 12.52
CA VAL A 139 -3.54 7.32 11.71
C VAL A 139 -2.37 7.99 12.39
N LEU A 140 -1.23 8.04 11.72
CA LEU A 140 -0.08 8.80 12.17
C LEU A 140 0.08 10.05 11.30
N VAL A 141 0.19 11.21 11.95
CA VAL A 141 0.49 12.48 11.28
C VAL A 141 2.01 12.64 11.20
N ASP A 142 2.55 12.63 9.98
CA ASP A 142 3.96 12.88 9.69
C ASP A 142 4.15 14.27 9.06
N GLU A 143 5.40 14.66 8.79
CA GLU A 143 5.74 15.96 8.22
C GLU A 143 5.05 16.22 6.86
N LYS A 144 4.99 15.21 5.98
CA LYS A 144 4.55 15.36 4.58
C LYS A 144 3.28 14.62 4.24
N GLU A 145 2.85 13.71 5.10
CA GLU A 145 1.74 12.80 4.83
C GLU A 145 1.07 12.34 6.13
N THR A 146 -0.10 11.73 5.98
CA THR A 146 -0.70 10.87 7.01
C THR A 146 -0.46 9.42 6.62
N LEU A 147 -0.05 8.58 7.58
CA LEU A 147 0.12 7.15 7.40
C LEU A 147 -1.06 6.43 8.04
N TRP A 148 -1.63 5.46 7.31
CA TRP A 148 -2.82 4.73 7.73
C TRP A 148 -2.52 3.24 7.85
N ALA A 149 -2.80 2.64 9.01
CA ALA A 149 -2.71 1.21 9.23
C ALA A 149 -4.09 0.67 9.62
N VAL A 150 -4.35 -0.58 9.23
CA VAL A 150 -5.57 -1.29 9.57
C VAL A 150 -5.20 -2.62 10.18
N ASP A 151 -5.64 -2.86 11.41
CA ASP A 151 -5.35 -4.06 12.20
C ASP A 151 -3.84 -4.34 12.32
N GLY A 152 -3.08 -3.30 12.68
CA GLY A 152 -1.63 -3.35 12.89
C GLY A 152 -0.79 -3.40 11.61
N GLU A 153 -1.40 -3.53 10.44
CA GLU A 153 -0.69 -3.57 9.16
C GLU A 153 -0.82 -2.23 8.42
N HIS A 154 0.31 -1.64 8.01
CA HIS A 154 0.30 -0.42 7.21
C HIS A 154 -0.48 -0.64 5.90
N TYR A 155 -1.50 0.19 5.67
CA TYR A 155 -2.46 0.06 4.59
C TYR A 155 -2.16 1.02 3.43
N CYS A 156 -1.98 2.31 3.74
CA CYS A 156 -1.70 3.33 2.76
C CYS A 156 -1.17 4.63 3.38
N SER A 157 -0.76 5.57 2.54
CA SER A 157 -0.40 6.94 2.93
C SER A 157 -1.26 7.96 2.18
N PHE A 158 -1.32 9.19 2.67
CA PHE A 158 -1.95 10.30 1.97
C PHE A 158 -1.14 11.58 2.19
N ALA A 159 -0.56 12.12 1.12
CA ALA A 159 0.24 13.34 1.18
C ALA A 159 -0.61 14.53 1.62
N HIS A 160 -0.05 15.41 2.45
CA HIS A 160 -0.77 16.59 2.91
C HIS A 160 -1.14 17.48 1.72
N ARG A 161 -2.41 17.88 1.65
CA ARG A 161 -2.93 18.86 0.69
C ARG A 161 -3.32 20.14 1.45
N ASN A 162 -4.06 21.02 0.79
CA ASN A 162 -4.64 22.20 1.41
C ASN A 162 -6.17 22.02 1.57
N PRO A 163 -6.73 22.02 2.79
CA PRO A 163 -6.04 22.16 4.08
C PRO A 163 -5.22 20.91 4.48
N SER A 164 -4.21 21.12 5.32
CA SER A 164 -3.36 20.05 5.86
C SER A 164 -3.96 19.47 7.14
N ALA A 165 -3.71 18.19 7.42
CA ALA A 165 -4.11 17.54 8.67
C ALA A 165 -3.47 18.20 9.91
N LEU A 166 -2.34 18.90 9.75
CA LEU A 166 -1.71 19.67 10.82
C LEU A 166 -2.56 20.86 11.29
N ASN A 167 -3.49 21.34 10.45
CA ASN A 167 -4.41 22.42 10.78
C ASN A 167 -5.78 21.89 11.24
N ALA A 168 -5.89 20.59 11.55
CA ALA A 168 -7.15 20.01 11.95
C ALA A 168 -7.65 20.60 13.27
N GLU A 169 -8.96 20.83 13.33
CA GLU A 169 -9.69 21.29 14.51
C GLU A 169 -10.63 20.22 15.03
N TRP A 170 -10.93 19.19 14.23
CA TRP A 170 -11.81 18.10 14.60
C TRP A 170 -11.49 16.82 13.84
N ILE A 171 -11.90 15.71 14.44
CA ILE A 171 -11.91 14.38 13.84
C ILE A 171 -13.32 13.83 13.92
N GLN A 172 -13.78 13.18 12.86
CA GLN A 172 -15.12 12.64 12.77
C GLN A 172 -15.09 11.22 12.22
N VAL A 173 -15.89 10.36 12.83
CA VAL A 173 -16.14 8.99 12.40
C VAL A 173 -17.62 8.87 12.05
N THR A 174 -17.91 8.34 10.87
CA THR A 174 -19.28 8.18 10.32
C THR A 174 -19.45 6.77 9.78
N GLY A 175 -20.65 6.21 9.89
CA GLY A 175 -20.98 4.88 9.36
C GLY A 175 -20.44 3.70 10.17
N VAL A 176 -20.07 3.94 11.42
CA VAL A 176 -19.46 2.94 12.32
C VAL A 176 -20.24 2.84 13.62
N ARG A 177 -20.54 1.61 14.07
CA ARG A 177 -21.09 1.31 15.40
C ARG A 177 -19.97 1.09 16.41
N ASP A 178 -20.26 1.35 17.69
CA ASP A 178 -19.33 1.12 18.80
C ASP A 178 -17.97 1.83 18.62
N ALA A 179 -18.01 3.01 18.00
CA ALA A 179 -16.80 3.74 17.65
C ALA A 179 -16.07 4.24 18.90
N THR A 180 -14.76 4.00 18.96
CA THR A 180 -13.88 4.66 19.94
C THR A 180 -12.81 5.44 19.20
N LEU A 181 -12.44 6.59 19.76
CA LEU A 181 -11.40 7.45 19.22
C LEU A 181 -10.45 7.86 20.36
N ASN A 182 -9.18 7.56 20.19
CA ASN A 182 -8.12 7.97 21.09
C ASN A 182 -7.04 8.72 20.31
N ILE A 183 -6.55 9.81 20.86
CA ILE A 183 -5.52 10.65 20.25
C ILE A 183 -4.39 10.82 21.25
N GLN A 184 -3.20 10.40 20.85
CA GLN A 184 -2.01 10.43 21.69
C GLN A 184 -0.76 10.75 20.87
N LYS A 185 0.39 10.86 21.53
CA LYS A 185 1.70 10.89 20.85
C LYS A 185 2.27 9.48 20.77
N THR A 186 2.94 9.19 19.66
CA THR A 186 3.74 7.96 19.51
C THR A 186 5.11 8.28 18.94
N ASP A 187 6.08 7.45 19.30
CA ASP A 187 7.43 7.40 18.74
C ASP A 187 7.62 6.23 17.77
N VAL A 188 6.59 5.38 17.59
CA VAL A 188 6.58 4.23 16.70
C VAL A 188 5.24 4.06 15.99
N TYR A 189 5.25 3.58 14.76
CA TYR A 189 4.03 3.23 14.03
C TYR A 189 4.29 2.11 13.01
N PRO A 190 3.31 1.21 12.75
CA PRO A 190 2.06 1.03 13.50
C PRO A 190 2.31 0.52 14.92
N THR A 191 1.48 0.95 15.87
CA THR A 191 1.61 0.55 17.29
C THR A 191 1.01 -0.83 17.55
N LEU A 192 0.06 -1.27 16.73
CA LEU A 192 -0.56 -2.59 16.81
C LEU A 192 0.13 -3.62 15.90
N ALA A 193 1.28 -3.27 15.30
CA ALA A 193 1.98 -4.16 14.39
C ALA A 193 2.42 -5.46 15.07
N PRO A 194 2.28 -6.61 14.39
CA PRO A 194 2.85 -7.85 14.90
C PRO A 194 4.38 -7.76 14.91
N VAL A 195 5.02 -8.55 15.78
CA VAL A 195 6.48 -8.65 15.81
C VAL A 195 7.00 -9.10 14.43
N PRO A 196 7.93 -8.35 13.82
CA PRO A 196 8.47 -8.71 12.52
C PRO A 196 9.20 -10.06 12.57
N LEU A 197 8.94 -10.90 11.55
CA LEU A 197 9.54 -12.22 11.43
C LEU A 197 11.01 -12.13 11.00
N GLU A 198 11.86 -12.98 11.54
CA GLU A 198 13.25 -13.09 11.11
C GLU A 198 13.38 -13.85 9.80
N ILE A 199 14.22 -13.31 8.89
CA ILE A 199 14.57 -14.02 7.66
C ILE A 199 15.51 -15.18 8.02
N PRO A 200 15.12 -16.44 7.76
CA PRO A 200 15.93 -17.59 8.12
C PRO A 200 17.24 -17.64 7.31
N MET A 201 18.35 -17.86 8.01
CA MET A 201 19.63 -18.18 7.38
C MET A 201 19.65 -19.66 6.98
N LYS A 202 19.94 -19.94 5.72
CA LYS A 202 20.02 -21.30 5.15
C LYS A 202 21.40 -21.52 4.52
N PRO A 203 21.93 -22.76 4.51
CA PRO A 203 23.26 -23.05 3.98
C PRO A 203 23.35 -22.88 2.46
N THR A 204 22.25 -23.11 1.75
CA THR A 204 22.17 -23.02 0.28
C THR A 204 20.79 -22.56 -0.17
N LEU A 205 20.68 -22.15 -1.44
CA LEU A 205 19.42 -21.82 -2.09
C LEU A 205 18.43 -23.00 -2.12
N SER A 206 18.95 -24.22 -2.29
CA SER A 206 18.17 -25.46 -2.40
C SER A 206 17.84 -26.11 -1.05
N ALA A 207 18.16 -25.44 0.07
CA ALA A 207 17.85 -25.96 1.39
C ALA A 207 16.35 -26.25 1.55
N PRO A 208 15.94 -27.29 2.31
CA PRO A 208 14.54 -27.61 2.53
C PRO A 208 13.74 -26.45 3.13
N VAL A 209 12.44 -26.40 2.79
CA VAL A 209 11.46 -25.39 3.24
C VAL A 209 10.89 -25.73 4.63
N GLU A 210 11.53 -26.63 5.36
CA GLU A 210 11.12 -26.99 6.71
C GLU A 210 11.29 -25.80 7.66
N ASP A 211 10.28 -25.60 8.51
CA ASP A 211 10.20 -24.55 9.53
C ASP A 211 10.34 -23.11 8.99
N GLU A 212 9.91 -22.85 7.75
CA GLU A 212 9.91 -21.49 7.20
C GLU A 212 8.64 -20.71 7.59
N PRO A 213 8.76 -19.41 7.92
CA PRO A 213 7.60 -18.58 8.23
C PRO A 213 6.65 -18.45 7.03
N ASN A 214 5.35 -18.32 7.29
CA ASN A 214 4.40 -17.97 6.25
C ASN A 214 4.47 -16.48 5.93
N TRP A 215 5.08 -16.14 4.80
CA TRP A 215 5.27 -14.77 4.37
C TRP A 215 3.99 -14.16 3.80
N ARG A 216 3.62 -12.98 4.31
CA ARG A 216 2.50 -12.19 3.77
C ARG A 216 3.02 -11.18 2.74
N PRO A 217 2.18 -10.74 1.78
CA PRO A 217 2.50 -9.58 0.94
C PRO A 217 2.71 -8.32 1.81
N ASN A 218 3.53 -7.39 1.32
CA ASN A 218 3.84 -6.12 2.02
C ASN A 218 4.52 -6.28 3.38
N VAL A 219 5.46 -7.23 3.49
CA VAL A 219 6.10 -7.60 4.75
C VAL A 219 7.34 -6.76 5.07
N ILE A 220 7.54 -6.48 6.36
CA ILE A 220 8.82 -6.08 6.95
C ILE A 220 9.35 -7.29 7.74
N ALA A 221 10.59 -7.68 7.47
CA ALA A 221 11.26 -8.81 8.10
C ALA A 221 12.62 -8.40 8.66
N THR A 222 13.06 -9.04 9.74
CA THR A 222 14.33 -8.72 10.40
C THR A 222 15.49 -9.54 9.85
N LEU A 223 16.68 -8.94 9.91
CA LEU A 223 17.99 -9.50 9.62
C LEU A 223 18.90 -9.10 10.80
N PRO A 224 18.76 -9.71 11.99
CA PRO A 224 19.41 -9.22 13.21
C PRO A 224 20.94 -9.16 13.10
N ASN A 225 21.53 -10.10 12.36
CA ASN A 225 22.96 -10.18 12.09
C ASN A 225 23.38 -9.49 10.78
N GLY A 226 22.44 -8.82 10.11
CA GLY A 226 22.62 -8.24 8.78
C GLY A 226 22.85 -9.27 7.68
N ILE A 227 23.39 -8.80 6.55
CA ILE A 227 23.72 -9.61 5.38
C ILE A 227 25.24 -9.65 5.30
N PRO A 228 25.93 -10.79 5.51
CA PRO A 228 27.38 -10.86 5.35
C PRO A 228 27.84 -10.56 3.91
N GLU A 229 29.09 -10.16 3.73
CA GLU A 229 29.67 -10.01 2.38
C GLU A 229 29.69 -11.38 1.67
N GLY A 230 29.35 -11.39 0.38
CA GLY A 230 29.19 -12.62 -0.40
C GLY A 230 27.91 -13.40 -0.08
N TYR A 231 27.00 -12.87 0.74
CA TYR A 231 25.68 -13.47 0.98
C TYR A 231 24.60 -12.76 0.16
N GLN A 232 23.45 -13.43 0.04
CA GLN A 232 22.31 -12.94 -0.70
C GLN A 232 21.01 -13.14 0.08
N VAL A 233 20.13 -12.15 0.00
CA VAL A 233 18.73 -12.32 0.37
C VAL A 233 17.96 -12.75 -0.87
N VAL A 234 17.18 -13.81 -0.72
CA VAL A 234 16.45 -14.45 -1.82
C VAL A 234 14.97 -14.41 -1.53
N ILE A 235 14.20 -13.96 -2.52
CA ILE A 235 12.75 -13.87 -2.47
C ILE A 235 12.20 -14.66 -3.64
N THR A 236 11.54 -15.78 -3.36
CA THR A 236 10.80 -16.52 -4.38
C THR A 236 9.31 -16.29 -4.15
N GLY A 237 8.61 -15.84 -5.18
CA GLY A 237 7.24 -15.40 -5.04
C GLY A 237 6.50 -15.31 -6.36
N ARG A 238 5.17 -15.23 -6.28
CA ARG A 238 4.31 -15.10 -7.45
C ARG A 238 4.06 -13.61 -7.73
N LEU A 239 4.22 -13.20 -8.97
CA LEU A 239 3.84 -11.86 -9.42
C LEU A 239 2.32 -11.78 -9.59
N ARG A 240 1.71 -10.63 -9.30
CA ARG A 240 0.29 -10.42 -9.64
C ARG A 240 0.08 -10.53 -11.17
N PRO A 241 -1.08 -11.02 -11.64
CA PRO A 241 -1.42 -11.03 -13.05
C PRO A 241 -1.43 -9.64 -13.69
N LEU A 242 -1.87 -8.63 -12.92
CA LEU A 242 -1.80 -7.22 -13.28
C LEU A 242 -0.60 -6.58 -12.60
N LEU A 243 0.60 -6.98 -13.02
CA LEU A 243 1.85 -6.44 -12.48
C LEU A 243 2.01 -4.97 -12.87
N HIS A 244 1.93 -4.07 -11.89
CA HIS A 244 2.24 -2.65 -12.05
C HIS A 244 3.65 -2.35 -11.54
N SER A 245 3.90 -2.62 -10.26
CA SER A 245 5.22 -2.44 -9.65
C SER A 245 5.34 -3.11 -8.29
N PHE A 246 6.57 -3.34 -7.86
CA PHE A 246 6.88 -3.69 -6.48
C PHE A 246 8.23 -3.08 -6.07
N THR A 247 8.47 -3.01 -4.76
CA THR A 247 9.70 -2.45 -4.19
C THR A 247 10.30 -3.39 -3.16
N LEU A 248 11.62 -3.45 -3.12
CA LEU A 248 12.42 -4.11 -2.09
C LEU A 248 13.37 -3.09 -1.47
N ASP A 249 13.27 -2.92 -0.16
CA ASP A 249 14.14 -2.02 0.60
C ASP A 249 14.97 -2.82 1.60
N LEU A 250 16.28 -2.61 1.58
CA LEU A 250 17.18 -3.02 2.66
C LEU A 250 17.34 -1.84 3.61
N MET A 251 16.91 -2.02 4.86
CA MET A 251 16.75 -0.95 5.85
C MET A 251 17.66 -1.18 7.06
N ASP A 252 18.01 -0.11 7.76
CA ASP A 252 18.78 -0.18 9.02
C ASP A 252 17.92 -0.53 10.25
N GLU A 253 16.61 -0.36 10.17
CA GLU A 253 15.66 -0.75 11.21
C GLU A 253 14.38 -1.38 10.62
N ALA A 254 13.79 -2.32 11.35
CA ALA A 254 12.57 -3.04 10.95
C ALA A 254 11.30 -2.28 11.38
N ARG A 255 11.05 -1.10 10.82
CA ARG A 255 9.86 -0.29 11.14
C ARG A 255 9.32 0.51 9.97
N GLU A 256 8.09 0.98 10.10
CA GLU A 256 7.44 1.84 9.11
C GLU A 256 7.71 3.33 9.39
N TRP A 257 7.48 3.76 10.63
CA TRP A 257 7.79 5.11 11.11
C TRP A 257 8.38 5.09 12.53
N PRO A 258 9.38 5.94 12.85
CA PRO A 258 10.07 6.88 11.98
C PRO A 258 10.72 6.18 10.80
N ARG A 259 10.71 6.83 9.62
CA ARG A 259 11.19 6.20 8.39
C ARG A 259 12.64 5.74 8.58
N PRO A 260 12.95 4.45 8.43
CA PRO A 260 14.33 3.96 8.54
C PRO A 260 15.16 4.44 7.35
N ASN A 261 16.48 4.45 7.50
CA ASN A 261 17.35 4.62 6.35
C ASN A 261 17.18 3.43 5.40
N ILE A 262 17.15 3.71 4.09
CA ILE A 262 17.08 2.68 3.05
C ILE A 262 18.43 2.62 2.38
N LEU A 263 19.22 1.61 2.74
CA LEU A 263 20.60 1.42 2.27
C LEU A 263 20.63 0.91 0.81
N ALA A 264 19.60 0.18 0.41
CA ALA A 264 19.35 -0.20 -0.98
C ALA A 264 17.84 -0.25 -1.23
N HIS A 265 17.38 0.57 -2.15
CA HIS A 265 16.02 0.57 -2.68
C HIS A 265 16.04 -0.03 -4.08
N VAL A 266 15.20 -1.03 -4.32
CA VAL A 266 15.00 -1.67 -5.62
C VAL A 266 13.53 -1.52 -5.98
N SER A 267 13.22 -0.71 -6.99
CA SER A 267 11.85 -0.56 -7.51
C SER A 267 11.78 -1.13 -8.92
N LEU A 268 10.94 -2.16 -9.09
CA LEU A 268 10.69 -2.75 -10.40
C LEU A 268 9.32 -2.28 -10.89
N ARG A 269 9.30 -1.64 -12.06
CA ARG A 269 8.13 -0.96 -12.64
C ARG A 269 7.82 -1.58 -14.00
N ALA A 270 6.70 -2.29 -14.09
CA ALA A 270 6.26 -2.95 -15.31
C ALA A 270 5.53 -2.00 -16.26
N HIS A 271 4.78 -1.04 -15.72
CA HIS A 271 4.04 -0.08 -16.54
C HIS A 271 4.84 1.19 -16.91
N ALA A 272 6.18 1.14 -16.81
CA ALA A 272 6.98 2.31 -17.15
C ALA A 272 6.77 2.76 -18.60
N GLU A 273 6.60 1.81 -19.54
CA GLU A 273 6.21 2.04 -20.94
C GLU A 273 5.48 0.79 -21.47
N PRO A 274 4.16 0.83 -21.75
CA PRO A 274 3.35 -0.35 -22.09
C PRO A 274 3.79 -1.11 -23.35
N SER A 275 4.52 -0.45 -24.25
CA SER A 275 5.03 -1.01 -25.50
C SER A 275 6.34 -1.79 -25.35
N GLN A 276 6.98 -1.74 -24.17
CA GLN A 276 8.29 -2.33 -23.97
C GLN A 276 8.23 -3.70 -23.29
N ALA A 277 8.92 -4.67 -23.91
CA ALA A 277 9.00 -6.04 -23.39
C ALA A 277 9.87 -6.19 -22.11
N ARG A 278 10.61 -5.14 -21.69
CA ARG A 278 11.49 -5.17 -20.52
C ARG A 278 11.04 -4.16 -19.47
N GLN A 279 10.95 -4.61 -18.23
CA GLN A 279 10.56 -3.75 -17.12
C GLN A 279 11.73 -2.87 -16.67
N LEU A 280 11.38 -1.70 -16.14
CA LEU A 280 12.34 -0.74 -15.59
C LEU A 280 12.68 -1.14 -14.15
N VAL A 281 13.95 -1.31 -13.86
CA VAL A 281 14.50 -1.43 -12.52
C VAL A 281 15.13 -0.10 -12.14
N VAL A 282 14.69 0.48 -11.03
CA VAL A 282 15.22 1.71 -10.44
C VAL A 282 15.89 1.35 -9.12
N LEU A 283 17.15 1.76 -8.98
CA LEU A 283 17.94 1.56 -7.78
C LEU A 283 18.28 2.90 -7.14
N ASN A 284 18.16 2.98 -5.82
CA ASN A 284 18.48 4.18 -5.08
C ASN A 284 18.85 3.85 -3.62
N ALA A 285 19.17 4.88 -2.83
CA ALA A 285 19.23 4.81 -1.38
C ALA A 285 18.55 6.06 -0.82
N TRP A 286 17.92 5.93 0.35
CA TRP A 286 17.33 7.04 1.10
C TRP A 286 18.09 7.18 2.41
N LEU A 287 18.77 8.32 2.58
CA LEU A 287 19.58 8.66 3.76
C LEU A 287 19.18 10.08 4.19
N GLY A 288 17.97 10.23 4.73
CA GLY A 288 17.30 11.53 4.94
C GLY A 288 16.70 12.15 3.67
N ALA A 289 17.27 11.86 2.50
CA ALA A 289 16.72 12.18 1.19
C ALA A 289 17.05 11.08 0.16
N TRP A 290 16.28 11.03 -0.93
CA TRP A 290 16.60 10.16 -2.06
C TRP A 290 17.85 10.67 -2.78
N GLY A 291 18.79 9.76 -3.06
CA GLY A 291 19.93 10.07 -3.92
C GLY A 291 19.58 10.02 -5.42
N PRO A 292 20.60 10.11 -6.30
CA PRO A 292 20.38 9.97 -7.75
C PRO A 292 19.90 8.56 -8.10
N GLU A 293 18.90 8.44 -8.96
CA GLU A 293 18.41 7.13 -9.41
C GLU A 293 19.39 6.47 -10.39
N ARG A 294 19.65 5.17 -10.21
CA ARG A 294 20.22 4.31 -11.26
C ARG A 294 19.09 3.55 -11.92
N ARG A 295 19.06 3.49 -13.25
CA ARG A 295 17.94 2.94 -14.02
C ARG A 295 18.44 1.91 -15.02
N GLN A 296 17.79 0.75 -15.09
CA GLN A 296 18.13 -0.30 -16.03
C GLN A 296 16.87 -0.98 -16.58
N ARG A 297 16.83 -1.25 -17.89
CA ARG A 297 15.71 -1.95 -18.57
C ARG A 297 16.14 -3.36 -18.98
N SER A 298 16.37 -4.20 -17.99
CA SER A 298 16.94 -5.55 -18.14
C SER A 298 15.98 -6.65 -17.67
N ALA A 299 15.07 -6.34 -16.75
CA ALA A 299 14.13 -7.32 -16.21
C ALA A 299 13.15 -7.83 -17.27
N ARG A 300 12.85 -9.13 -17.20
CA ARG A 300 11.92 -9.85 -18.08
C ARG A 300 10.92 -10.66 -17.26
N LEU A 301 10.36 -10.02 -16.26
CA LEU A 301 9.36 -10.63 -15.39
C LEU A 301 8.07 -10.89 -16.16
N VAL A 302 7.48 -12.06 -15.94
CA VAL A 302 6.23 -12.47 -16.56
C VAL A 302 5.09 -12.26 -15.54
N PRO A 303 4.11 -11.38 -15.80
CA PRO A 303 2.97 -11.20 -14.90
C PRO A 303 2.25 -12.51 -14.61
N GLY A 304 1.87 -12.72 -13.35
CA GLY A 304 1.25 -13.98 -12.90
C GLY A 304 2.21 -15.17 -12.72
N ALA A 305 3.47 -15.08 -13.15
CA ALA A 305 4.42 -16.18 -13.01
C ALA A 305 5.08 -16.23 -11.62
N MET A 306 5.73 -17.36 -11.33
CA MET A 306 6.71 -17.44 -10.24
C MET A 306 7.99 -16.75 -10.68
N THR A 307 8.64 -16.04 -9.76
CA THR A 307 9.94 -15.41 -9.99
C THR A 307 10.81 -15.54 -8.75
N THR A 308 12.13 -15.48 -8.95
CA THR A 308 13.12 -15.40 -7.89
C THR A 308 13.93 -14.12 -8.03
N LEU A 309 13.85 -13.28 -7.01
CA LEU A 309 14.69 -12.10 -6.86
C LEU A 309 15.79 -12.36 -5.84
N ARG A 310 16.99 -11.88 -6.15
CA ARG A 310 18.15 -12.02 -5.26
C ARG A 310 18.84 -10.67 -5.14
N ILE A 311 19.12 -10.24 -3.91
CA ILE A 311 19.99 -9.09 -3.64
C ILE A 311 21.26 -9.64 -3.00
N VAL A 312 22.37 -9.55 -3.71
CA VAL A 312 23.69 -10.02 -3.28
C VAL A 312 24.46 -8.84 -2.71
N ARG A 313 25.08 -9.02 -1.54
CA ARG A 313 26.03 -8.06 -0.97
C ARG A 313 27.43 -8.36 -1.51
N GLY A 314 27.93 -7.48 -2.35
CA GLY A 314 29.33 -7.45 -2.78
C GLY A 314 30.24 -6.71 -1.78
N ALA A 315 31.46 -6.42 -2.20
CA ALA A 315 32.46 -5.73 -1.36
C ALA A 315 32.11 -4.24 -1.17
N GLY A 316 31.60 -3.59 -2.22
CA GLY A 316 31.22 -2.17 -2.21
C GLY A 316 29.90 -1.90 -2.92
N GLU A 317 29.14 -2.93 -3.27
CA GLU A 317 27.98 -2.83 -4.15
C GLU A 317 26.88 -3.82 -3.79
N TRP A 318 25.66 -3.48 -4.22
CA TRP A 318 24.50 -4.35 -4.20
C TRP A 318 24.20 -4.82 -5.61
N LEU A 319 24.20 -6.13 -5.82
CA LEU A 319 23.85 -6.74 -7.09
C LEU A 319 22.43 -7.31 -7.01
N VAL A 320 21.59 -6.97 -7.98
CA VAL A 320 20.19 -7.37 -8.02
C VAL A 320 19.98 -8.31 -9.19
N PHE A 321 19.48 -9.51 -8.91
CA PHE A 321 19.15 -10.52 -9.90
C PHE A 321 17.65 -10.78 -9.92
N ALA A 322 17.11 -11.03 -11.12
CA ALA A 322 15.76 -11.53 -11.34
C ALA A 322 15.84 -12.74 -12.27
N ASP A 323 15.36 -13.90 -11.80
CA ASP A 323 15.41 -15.17 -12.52
C ASP A 323 16.82 -15.44 -13.11
N ASP A 324 17.82 -15.28 -12.24
CA ASP A 324 19.26 -15.43 -12.51
C ASP A 324 19.89 -14.46 -13.52
N VAL A 325 19.14 -13.48 -14.00
CA VAL A 325 19.66 -12.39 -14.81
C VAL A 325 20.03 -11.21 -13.90
N LEU A 326 21.24 -10.67 -14.06
CA LEU A 326 21.62 -9.41 -13.41
C LEU A 326 20.76 -8.28 -13.98
N VAL A 327 19.94 -7.69 -13.12
CA VAL A 327 19.01 -6.62 -13.51
C VAL A 327 19.35 -5.26 -12.91
N GLY A 328 20.36 -5.21 -12.05
CA GLY A 328 20.73 -3.97 -11.38
C GLY A 328 22.02 -4.07 -10.59
N GLU A 329 22.76 -2.98 -10.55
CA GLU A 329 23.95 -2.78 -9.71
C GLU A 329 23.88 -1.40 -9.06
N LEU A 330 24.11 -1.35 -7.75
CA LEU A 330 24.13 -0.13 -6.96
C LEU A 330 25.36 -0.11 -6.07
N GLU A 331 26.30 0.80 -6.34
CA GLU A 331 27.37 1.13 -5.40
C GLU A 331 26.77 1.51 -4.03
N ALA A 332 27.29 0.90 -2.97
CA ALA A 332 26.81 1.12 -1.62
C ALA A 332 27.05 2.58 -1.20
N ARG A 333 25.98 3.29 -0.86
CA ARG A 333 26.03 4.71 -0.46
C ARG A 333 26.15 4.92 1.04
N ALA A 334 26.06 3.84 1.80
CA ALA A 334 26.22 3.76 3.24
C ALA A 334 26.84 2.39 3.57
N ALA A 335 27.27 2.21 4.82
CA ALA A 335 27.87 0.95 5.26
C ALA A 335 26.88 -0.22 5.09
N ALA A 336 27.14 -1.11 4.13
CA ALA A 336 26.27 -2.25 3.83
C ALA A 336 26.05 -3.19 5.03
N ALA A 337 27.00 -3.23 5.96
CA ALA A 337 26.88 -3.94 7.23
C ALA A 337 25.78 -3.40 8.16
N GLY A 338 25.25 -2.20 7.89
CA GLY A 338 24.18 -1.57 8.66
C GLY A 338 22.78 -2.12 8.37
N VAL A 339 22.59 -2.95 7.34
CA VAL A 339 21.27 -3.55 7.04
C VAL A 339 20.83 -4.43 8.22
N ARG A 340 19.62 -4.21 8.72
CA ARG A 340 18.97 -5.01 9.76
C ARG A 340 17.56 -5.46 9.42
N ALA A 341 17.03 -5.02 8.29
CA ALA A 341 15.68 -5.39 7.87
C ALA A 341 15.54 -5.39 6.35
N LEU A 342 14.53 -6.14 5.89
CA LEU A 342 14.03 -6.08 4.53
C LEU A 342 12.56 -5.67 4.55
N ARG A 343 12.17 -4.79 3.63
CA ARG A 343 10.77 -4.49 3.33
C ARG A 343 10.45 -4.82 1.89
N LEU A 344 9.40 -5.61 1.67
CA LEU A 344 8.83 -5.89 0.36
C LEU A 344 7.46 -5.21 0.28
N ARG A 345 7.14 -4.52 -0.82
CA ARG A 345 5.79 -3.98 -1.10
C ARG A 345 5.38 -4.15 -2.54
N GLY A 346 4.07 -4.20 -2.79
CA GLY A 346 3.47 -4.17 -4.13
C GLY A 346 3.16 -5.56 -4.68
N ASP A 347 3.41 -5.75 -5.97
CA ASP A 347 2.87 -6.85 -6.77
C ASP A 347 3.66 -8.16 -6.76
N LEU A 348 4.62 -8.32 -5.84
CA LEU A 348 5.31 -9.59 -5.61
C LEU A 348 4.82 -10.23 -4.31
N TYR A 349 4.20 -11.41 -4.42
CA TYR A 349 3.67 -12.15 -3.27
C TYR A 349 4.70 -13.20 -2.85
N PRO A 350 5.41 -12.98 -1.73
CA PRO A 350 6.48 -13.87 -1.32
C PRO A 350 5.89 -15.23 -0.93
N ARG A 351 6.50 -16.31 -1.43
CA ARG A 351 6.29 -17.67 -0.92
C ARG A 351 7.43 -18.11 -0.02
N ARG A 352 8.63 -17.61 -0.31
CA ARG A 352 9.85 -17.95 0.39
C ARG A 352 10.76 -16.73 0.45
N LEU A 353 11.32 -16.48 1.63
CA LEU A 353 12.27 -15.42 1.90
C LEU A 353 13.37 -16.01 2.79
N LEU A 354 14.62 -15.93 2.35
CA LEU A 354 15.76 -16.52 3.07
C LEU A 354 17.05 -15.72 2.85
N LEU A 355 18.02 -15.95 3.72
CA LEU A 355 19.40 -15.48 3.59
C LEU A 355 20.32 -16.69 3.39
N CYS A 356 21.21 -16.66 2.39
CA CYS A 356 22.20 -17.72 2.18
C CYS A 356 23.47 -17.19 1.49
N PRO A 357 24.58 -17.96 1.46
CA PRO A 357 25.74 -17.60 0.65
C PRO A 357 25.36 -17.44 -0.83
N ALA A 358 25.89 -16.42 -1.48
CA ALA A 358 25.91 -16.36 -2.94
C ALA A 358 26.92 -17.40 -3.44
N ALA A 359 26.48 -18.31 -4.30
CA ALA A 359 27.43 -19.22 -4.94
C ALA A 359 28.50 -18.37 -5.64
N VAL A 360 29.78 -18.65 -5.35
CA VAL A 360 30.89 -18.00 -6.03
C VAL A 360 30.75 -18.34 -7.51
N THR A 361 30.42 -17.36 -8.35
CA THR A 361 30.61 -17.51 -9.80
C THR A 361 32.08 -17.87 -9.98
N PRO A 362 32.45 -19.02 -10.55
CA PRO A 362 33.85 -19.34 -10.74
C PRO A 362 34.45 -18.23 -11.60
N THR A 363 35.34 -17.44 -11.00
CA THR A 363 36.26 -16.61 -11.76
C THR A 363 36.98 -17.55 -12.71
N THR A 364 36.92 -17.23 -14.00
CA THR A 364 37.65 -17.93 -15.07
C THR A 364 39.05 -18.27 -14.56
N PRO A 365 39.50 -19.54 -14.65
CA PRO A 365 40.83 -19.90 -14.19
C PRO A 365 41.83 -19.07 -14.98
N THR A 366 42.54 -18.19 -14.28
CA THR A 366 43.77 -17.58 -14.79
C THR A 366 44.70 -18.73 -15.13
N THR A 367 44.91 -18.94 -16.43
CA THR A 367 45.95 -19.84 -16.95
C THR A 367 47.25 -19.53 -16.22
N PRO A 368 47.92 -20.52 -15.61
CA PRO A 368 49.25 -20.30 -15.07
C PRO A 368 50.16 -19.94 -16.25
N THR A 369 50.68 -18.73 -16.24
CA THR A 369 51.75 -18.31 -17.14
C THR A 369 52.92 -19.26 -16.93
N GLY A 370 53.22 -20.01 -17.99
CA GLY A 370 54.31 -20.97 -18.03
C GLY A 370 55.63 -20.33 -17.66
N ASP A 371 56.32 -21.01 -16.76
CA ASP A 371 57.69 -20.76 -16.35
C ASP A 371 58.61 -20.98 -17.56
N HIS A 372 59.15 -19.89 -18.13
CA HIS A 372 60.22 -19.97 -19.11
C HIS A 372 61.54 -20.15 -18.36
N GLY A 373 61.92 -21.41 -18.16
CA GLY A 373 63.29 -21.77 -17.82
C GLY A 373 64.26 -21.28 -18.90
N GLN A 374 65.10 -20.31 -18.56
CA GLN A 374 66.33 -20.02 -19.28
C GLN A 374 67.44 -20.97 -18.79
N LEU A 375 67.69 -22.00 -19.58
CA LEU A 375 68.96 -22.72 -19.64
C LEU A 375 69.74 -22.15 -20.83
N HIS A 376 70.93 -21.61 -20.59
CA HIS A 376 72.07 -21.42 -21.50
C HIS A 376 73.05 -20.49 -20.75
N ALA A 377 74.37 -20.67 -20.70
CA ALA A 377 75.31 -21.73 -21.01
C ALA A 377 76.61 -21.33 -20.29
#